data_AF-A0A4P6YI05-F1
#
_entry.id   AF-A0A4P6YI05-F1
#
_cell.length_a   1.000
_cell.length_b   1.000
_cell.length_c   1.000
_cell.angle_alpha   90.00
_cell.angle_beta   90.00
_cell.angle_gamma   90.00
#
_symmetry.space_group_name_H-M   'P 1'
#
loop_
_entity.id
_entity.type
_entity.pdbx_description
1 polymer ?
#
loop_
_entity_poly.entity_id
_entity_poly.type
_entity_poly.pdbx_seq_one_letter_code
_entity_poly.pdbx_strand_id
1 'polypeptide(L)'
;MEIEIYIDGVSASCKGEFFDDSILGLMKKNSRSKLSEEFRLKNAKEMSFIKNICQNDYLPDIINQHLTFDDDFLNKLIPNDIILCSCLKPKTAVGQVLKELMVNNFQLILQNRIWMKADHLLIYFEAINISETTVLGRAIQNSNK
;
A
#
# COMPACT_ATOMS: atom_id res chain seq x y z
N MET A 1 16.13 1.16 -18.37
CA MET A 1 14.85 1.78 -18.02
C MET A 1 14.65 1.58 -16.53
N GLU A 2 14.83 2.64 -15.77
CA GLU A 2 14.64 2.62 -14.32
C GLU A 2 13.16 2.87 -14.03
N ILE A 3 12.53 2.03 -13.19
CA ILE A 3 11.15 2.20 -12.78
C ILE A 3 11.17 2.53 -11.31
N GLU A 4 10.73 3.75 -10.99
CA GLU A 4 10.55 4.20 -9.63
C GLU A 4 9.06 4.19 -9.31
N ILE A 5 8.74 3.63 -8.15
CA ILE A 5 7.37 3.42 -7.74
C ILE A 5 7.16 4.11 -6.41
N TYR A 6 6.12 4.94 -6.37
CA TYR A 6 5.71 5.70 -5.20
C TYR A 6 4.35 5.18 -4.78
N ILE A 7 4.27 4.74 -3.53
CA ILE A 7 3.01 4.34 -2.91
C ILE A 7 2.61 5.50 -2.00
N ASP A 8 1.60 6.24 -2.41
CA ASP A 8 1.05 7.34 -1.66
C ASP A 8 -0.18 6.89 -0.86
N GLY A 9 -0.31 7.44 0.33
CA GLY A 9 -1.47 7.35 1.18
C GLY A 9 -2.50 8.46 0.98
N VAL A 10 -2.13 9.49 0.23
CA VAL A 10 -2.95 10.68 -0.05
C VAL A 10 -3.61 10.52 -1.41
N SER A 11 -4.93 10.34 -1.40
CA SER A 11 -5.70 10.54 -2.61
C SER A 11 -5.96 12.04 -2.81
N ALA A 12 -5.84 12.49 -4.06
CA ALA A 12 -6.28 13.83 -4.45
C ALA A 12 -7.81 14.01 -4.39
N SER A 13 -8.58 12.93 -4.14
CA SER A 13 -10.04 12.87 -4.30
C SER A 13 -10.83 12.33 -3.09
N CYS A 14 -10.20 11.83 -2.01
CA CYS A 14 -10.86 11.15 -0.89
C CYS A 14 -10.80 11.98 0.40
N LYS A 15 -11.97 12.28 1.00
CA LYS A 15 -12.14 13.02 2.27
C LYS A 15 -12.33 12.12 3.50
N GLY A 16 -11.85 10.87 3.47
CA GLY A 16 -12.02 9.97 4.62
C GLY A 16 -11.01 8.83 4.61
N GLU A 17 -10.24 8.75 5.69
CA GLU A 17 -9.22 7.73 6.04
C GLU A 17 -7.99 7.66 5.12
N PHE A 18 -6.90 8.30 5.54
CA PHE A 18 -5.57 8.19 4.90
C PHE A 18 -4.97 6.78 5.11
N PHE A 19 -4.04 6.37 4.25
CA PHE A 19 -3.32 5.09 4.40
C PHE A 19 -2.59 4.99 5.76
N ASP A 20 -1.95 6.08 6.20
CA ASP A 20 -1.27 6.20 7.50
C ASP A 20 -2.25 5.99 8.66
N ASP A 21 -3.40 6.67 8.62
CA ASP A 21 -4.49 6.53 9.60
C ASP A 21 -5.04 5.10 9.64
N SER A 22 -5.15 4.47 8.47
CA SER A 22 -5.63 3.09 8.33
C SER A 22 -4.66 2.11 8.99
N ILE A 23 -3.36 2.23 8.73
CA ILE A 23 -2.34 1.39 9.38
C ILE A 23 -2.31 1.65 10.89
N LEU A 24 -2.34 2.92 11.31
CA LEU A 24 -2.36 3.28 12.72
C LEU A 24 -3.61 2.74 13.44
N GLY A 25 -4.77 2.80 12.77
CA GLY A 25 -6.02 2.21 13.22
C GLY A 25 -5.95 0.70 13.36
N LEU A 26 -5.34 0.00 12.39
CA LEU A 26 -5.12 -1.45 12.43
C LEU A 26 -4.19 -1.87 13.56
N MET A 27 -3.16 -1.09 13.86
CA MET A 27 -2.24 -1.35 14.97
C MET A 27 -2.88 -1.06 16.33
N LYS A 28 -3.80 -0.10 16.41
CA LYS A 28 -4.50 0.28 17.65
C LYS A 28 -5.71 -0.63 17.97
N LYS A 29 -6.42 -1.16 16.97
CA LYS A 29 -7.63 -1.98 17.17
C LYS A 29 -7.28 -3.47 17.27
N ASN A 30 -7.48 -4.07 18.44
CA ASN A 30 -7.26 -5.52 18.67
C ASN A 30 -8.34 -6.44 18.08
N SER A 31 -9.47 -5.92 17.59
CA SER A 31 -10.63 -6.76 17.23
C SER A 31 -10.98 -6.79 15.74
N ARG A 32 -10.27 -6.06 14.86
CA ARG A 32 -10.56 -6.02 13.41
C ARG A 32 -9.35 -6.17 12.49
N SER A 33 -8.13 -6.16 13.01
CA SER A 33 -6.98 -6.52 12.17
C SER A 33 -6.95 -8.03 11.96
N LYS A 34 -6.83 -8.50 10.71
CA LYS A 34 -6.57 -9.92 10.41
C LYS A 34 -5.22 -10.46 10.93
N LEU A 35 -4.44 -9.63 11.63
CA LEU A 35 -3.14 -10.02 12.16
C LEU A 35 -3.34 -10.87 13.41
N SER A 36 -2.74 -12.06 13.44
CA SER A 36 -2.74 -12.89 14.62
C SER A 36 -1.97 -12.23 15.77
N GLU A 37 -2.34 -12.55 17.00
CA GLU A 37 -1.60 -12.11 18.19
C GLU A 37 -0.14 -12.59 18.14
N GLU A 38 0.07 -13.83 17.67
CA GLU A 38 1.39 -14.42 17.44
C GLU A 38 2.24 -13.56 16.48
N PHE A 39 1.66 -13.09 15.37
CA PHE A 39 2.34 -12.22 14.43
C PHE A 39 2.77 -10.90 15.09
N ARG A 40 1.90 -10.32 15.91
CA ARG A 40 2.19 -9.07 16.63
C ARG A 40 3.30 -9.23 17.66
N LEU A 41 3.28 -10.32 18.42
CA LEU A 41 4.29 -10.62 19.44
C LEU A 41 5.65 -10.88 18.80
N LYS A 42 5.69 -11.66 17.72
CA LYS A 42 6.92 -11.98 16.99
C LYS A 42 7.59 -10.74 16.37
N ASN A 43 6.78 -9.76 15.95
CA ASN A 43 7.24 -8.56 15.24
C ASN A 43 7.06 -7.26 16.04
N ALA A 44 7.08 -7.34 17.37
CA ALA A 44 6.73 -6.20 18.23
C ALA A 44 7.61 -4.96 18.00
N LYS A 45 8.90 -5.15 17.67
CA LYS A 45 9.84 -4.05 17.41
C LYS A 45 9.50 -3.32 16.11
N GLU A 46 9.30 -4.07 15.03
CA GLU A 46 8.93 -3.55 13.71
C GLU A 46 7.56 -2.87 13.76
N MET A 47 6.59 -3.46 14.48
CA MET A 47 5.27 -2.86 14.70
C MET A 47 5.37 -1.54 15.47
N SER A 48 6.23 -1.45 16.48
CA SER A 48 6.47 -0.21 17.22
C SER A 48 7.09 0.87 16.32
N PHE A 49 8.04 0.48 15.47
CA PHE A 49 8.66 1.38 14.50
C PHE A 49 7.65 1.89 13.48
N ILE A 50 6.85 1.02 12.86
CA ILE A 50 5.78 1.40 11.90
C ILE A 50 4.78 2.35 12.57
N LYS A 51 4.39 2.07 13.82
CA LYS A 51 3.51 2.96 14.58
C LYS A 51 4.09 4.36 14.76
N ASN A 52 5.38 4.46 15.05
CA ASN A 52 6.05 5.76 15.18
C ASN A 52 6.10 6.50 13.83
N ILE A 53 6.35 5.79 12.73
CA ILE A 53 6.37 6.38 11.39
C ILE A 53 5.02 7.00 11.02
N CYS A 54 3.94 6.23 11.19
CA CYS A 54 2.58 6.71 10.89
C CYS A 54 2.12 7.87 11.79
N GLN A 55 2.80 8.15 12.90
CA GLN A 55 2.49 9.28 13.78
C GLN A 55 3.19 10.57 13.36
N ASN A 56 4.20 10.48 12.50
CA ASN A 56 5.04 11.61 12.09
C ASN A 56 4.94 11.89 10.58
N ASP A 57 3.93 11.34 9.89
CA ASP A 57 3.63 11.55 8.45
C ASP A 57 4.82 11.25 7.49
N TYR A 58 5.75 10.38 7.89
CA TYR A 58 6.91 9.99 7.06
C TYR A 58 6.68 8.71 6.24
N LEU A 59 5.44 8.23 6.16
CA LEU A 59 5.19 6.88 5.66
C LEU A 59 5.56 6.69 4.18
N PRO A 60 5.25 7.61 3.23
CA PRO A 60 5.57 7.40 1.81
C PRO A 60 7.07 7.16 1.53
N ASP A 61 7.94 8.00 2.11
CA ASP A 61 9.39 7.87 1.93
C ASP A 61 9.93 6.59 2.57
N ILE A 62 9.33 6.17 3.68
CA ILE A 62 9.76 5.00 4.44
C ILE A 62 9.26 3.69 3.80
N ILE A 63 8.09 3.70 3.17
CA ILE A 63 7.62 2.56 2.36
C ILE A 63 8.66 2.24 1.30
N ASN A 64 9.15 3.24 0.56
CA ASN A 64 10.12 3.04 -0.53
C ASN A 64 11.49 2.51 -0.02
N GLN A 65 11.85 2.79 1.24
CA GLN A 65 13.06 2.25 1.87
C GLN A 65 12.90 0.78 2.28
N HIS A 66 11.69 0.31 2.53
CA HIS A 66 11.43 -1.02 3.10
C HIS A 66 10.71 -1.99 2.17
N LEU A 67 10.06 -1.48 1.13
CA LEU A 67 9.34 -2.24 0.12
C LEU A 67 9.88 -1.92 -1.27
N THR A 68 9.77 -2.91 -2.15
CA THR A 68 9.89 -2.78 -3.59
C THR A 68 8.85 -3.70 -4.21
N PHE A 69 8.92 -3.94 -5.51
CA PHE A 69 8.05 -4.85 -6.21
C PHE A 69 8.81 -6.12 -6.61
N ASP A 70 8.08 -7.22 -6.77
CA ASP A 70 8.58 -8.45 -7.34
C ASP A 70 8.83 -8.30 -8.84
N ASP A 71 9.62 -9.21 -9.41
CA ASP A 71 9.96 -9.17 -10.83
C ASP A 71 8.72 -9.37 -11.72
N ASP A 72 7.66 -9.99 -11.18
CA ASP A 72 6.37 -10.20 -11.83
C ASP A 72 5.48 -8.93 -11.89
N PHE A 73 5.87 -7.85 -11.21
CA PHE A 73 5.09 -6.62 -11.16
C PHE A 73 4.82 -6.05 -12.54
N LEU A 74 5.84 -5.98 -13.40
CA LEU A 74 5.68 -5.43 -14.75
C LEU A 74 4.63 -6.20 -15.55
N ASN A 75 4.63 -7.53 -15.42
CA ASN A 75 3.67 -8.40 -16.10
C ASN A 75 2.23 -8.15 -15.62
N LYS A 76 2.05 -7.74 -14.36
CA LYS A 76 0.72 -7.43 -13.77
C LYS A 76 0.26 -6.00 -14.04
N LEU A 77 1.19 -5.04 -14.11
CA LEU A 77 0.94 -3.63 -14.41
C LEU A 77 0.49 -3.39 -15.86
N ILE A 78 1.05 -4.14 -16.81
CA ILE A 78 0.71 -3.99 -18.24
C ILE A 78 -0.80 -4.17 -18.50
N PRO A 79 -1.45 -5.25 -18.00
CA PRO A 79 -2.87 -5.47 -18.23
C PRO A 79 -3.80 -4.78 -17.20
N ASN A 80 -3.31 -4.39 -16.02
CA ASN A 80 -4.16 -3.89 -14.94
C ASN A 80 -3.64 -2.59 -14.32
N ASP A 81 -4.54 -1.64 -14.11
CA ASP A 81 -4.29 -0.45 -13.29
C ASP A 81 -4.50 -0.72 -11.78
N ILE A 82 -4.85 -1.96 -11.40
CA ILE A 82 -4.94 -2.40 -10.01
C ILE A 82 -3.97 -3.55 -9.80
N ILE A 83 -3.13 -3.43 -8.77
CA ILE A 83 -2.12 -4.43 -8.43
C ILE A 83 -2.31 -4.88 -6.99
N LEU A 84 -2.23 -6.19 -6.78
CA LEU A 84 -2.30 -6.78 -5.46
C LEU A 84 -1.01 -6.47 -4.69
N CYS A 85 -1.14 -6.11 -3.42
CA CYS A 85 0.00 -5.92 -2.51
C CYS A 85 0.88 -7.18 -2.36
N SER A 86 0.42 -8.35 -2.82
CA SER A 86 1.24 -9.57 -2.88
C SER A 86 2.48 -9.43 -3.78
N CYS A 87 2.41 -8.52 -4.76
CA CYS A 87 3.52 -8.18 -5.66
C CYS A 87 4.59 -7.32 -4.99
N LEU A 88 4.38 -6.88 -3.75
CA LEU A 88 5.42 -6.17 -3.01
C LEU A 88 6.48 -7.17 -2.55
N LYS A 89 7.74 -6.75 -2.54
CA LYS A 89 8.88 -7.51 -2.02
C LYS A 89 9.49 -6.73 -0.86
N PRO A 90 9.66 -7.33 0.32
CA PRO A 90 10.28 -6.68 1.45
C PRO A 90 11.79 -6.57 1.26
N LYS A 91 12.35 -5.41 1.60
CA LYS A 91 13.80 -5.18 1.68
C LYS A 91 14.34 -5.41 3.11
N THR A 92 13.48 -5.27 4.11
CA THR A 92 13.82 -5.32 5.54
C THR A 92 12.76 -6.09 6.33
N ALA A 93 13.04 -6.37 7.62
CA ALA A 93 12.06 -6.94 8.53
C ALA A 93 10.83 -6.02 8.73
N VAL A 94 11.05 -4.70 8.79
CA VAL A 94 9.96 -3.71 8.77
C VAL A 94 9.13 -3.82 7.49
N GLY A 95 9.81 -3.99 6.35
CA GLY A 95 9.17 -4.24 5.06
C GLY A 95 8.32 -5.51 5.04
N GLN A 96 8.76 -6.59 5.69
CA GLN A 96 7.96 -7.81 5.80
C GLN A 96 6.64 -7.54 6.54
N VAL A 97 6.72 -6.80 7.65
CA VAL A 97 5.54 -6.46 8.44
C VAL A 97 4.60 -5.51 7.69
N LEU A 98 5.15 -4.49 7.03
CA LEU A 98 4.38 -3.60 6.15
C LEU A 98 3.71 -4.37 5.01
N LYS A 99 4.42 -5.28 4.33
CA LYS A 99 3.85 -6.13 3.28
C LYS A 99 2.66 -6.93 3.81
N GLU A 100 2.80 -7.57 4.96
CA GLU A 100 1.70 -8.37 5.52
C GLU A 100 0.50 -7.50 5.94
N LEU A 101 0.74 -6.32 6.51
CA LEU A 101 -0.31 -5.34 6.77
C LEU A 101 -1.03 -4.94 5.47
N MET A 102 -0.26 -4.66 4.42
CA MET A 102 -0.77 -4.24 3.12
C MET A 102 -1.57 -5.34 2.41
N VAL A 103 -1.03 -6.56 2.32
CA VAL A 103 -1.70 -7.71 1.68
C VAL A 103 -3.04 -8.03 2.31
N ASN A 104 -3.13 -7.96 3.63
CA ASN A 104 -4.33 -8.38 4.33
C ASN A 104 -5.48 -7.35 4.28
N ASN A 105 -5.15 -6.08 4.05
CA ASN A 105 -6.07 -4.98 4.27
C ASN A 105 -6.18 -3.99 3.10
N PHE A 106 -5.27 -4.00 2.12
CA PHE A 106 -5.21 -2.98 1.08
C PHE A 106 -5.01 -3.56 -0.33
N GLN A 107 -5.38 -2.77 -1.33
CA GLN A 107 -5.03 -2.95 -2.75
C GLN A 107 -4.34 -1.68 -3.26
N LEU A 108 -3.45 -1.83 -4.25
CA LEU A 108 -2.80 -0.70 -4.90
C LEU A 108 -3.54 -0.35 -6.18
N ILE A 109 -4.01 0.88 -6.28
CA ILE A 109 -4.63 1.43 -7.49
C ILE A 109 -3.65 2.41 -8.12
N LEU A 110 -3.31 2.18 -9.38
CA LEU A 110 -2.48 3.08 -10.15
C LEU A 110 -3.24 4.40 -10.35
N GLN A 111 -2.63 5.50 -9.91
CA GLN A 111 -3.14 6.85 -10.09
C GLN A 111 -2.50 7.56 -11.28
N ASN A 112 -1.19 7.37 -11.51
CA ASN A 112 -0.48 8.09 -12.57
C ASN A 112 0.78 7.35 -13.07
N ARG A 113 1.13 7.60 -14.34
CA ARG A 113 2.38 7.17 -15.00
C ARG A 113 3.04 8.39 -15.63
N ILE A 114 4.23 8.76 -15.15
CA ILE A 114 4.95 9.94 -15.65
C ILE A 114 6.31 9.50 -16.21
N TRP A 115 6.50 9.73 -17.52
CA TRP A 115 7.81 9.63 -18.14
C TRP A 115 8.61 10.88 -17.84
N MET A 116 9.77 10.69 -17.23
CA MET A 116 10.69 11.77 -16.98
C MET A 116 11.88 11.64 -17.93
N LYS A 117 12.12 12.71 -18.71
CA LYS A 117 13.26 12.90 -19.63
C LYS A 117 13.94 11.60 -20.11
N ALA A 118 13.12 10.71 -20.69
CA ALA A 118 13.44 9.50 -21.44
C ALA A 118 13.91 8.21 -20.71
N ASP A 119 14.54 8.25 -19.53
CA ASP A 119 15.19 7.02 -18.98
C ASP A 119 14.52 6.41 -17.75
N HIS A 120 13.59 7.15 -17.13
CA HIS A 120 12.90 6.74 -15.92
C HIS A 120 11.38 6.90 -16.04
N LEU A 121 10.68 5.86 -15.58
CA LEU A 121 9.23 5.85 -15.44
C LEU A 121 8.88 5.96 -13.97
N LEU A 122 8.18 7.05 -13.62
CA LEU A 122 7.59 7.24 -12.29
C LEU A 122 6.17 6.68 -12.30
N ILE A 123 5.88 5.84 -11.32
CA ILE A 123 4.56 5.21 -11.16
C ILE A 123 4.03 5.55 -9.78
N TYR A 124 2.81 6.11 -9.73
CA TYR A 124 2.15 6.48 -8.49
C TYR A 124 0.98 5.53 -8.23
N PHE A 125 1.01 4.87 -7.07
CA PHE A 125 -0.09 4.05 -6.58
C PHE A 125 -0.71 4.69 -5.34
N GLU A 126 -2.01 4.55 -5.23
CA GLU A 126 -2.75 4.76 -4.00
C GLU A 126 -3.04 3.41 -3.35
N ALA A 127 -2.80 3.30 -2.04
CA ALA A 127 -3.19 2.12 -1.27
C ALA A 127 -4.60 2.30 -0.67
N ILE A 128 -5.58 1.58 -1.22
CA ILE A 128 -6.99 1.67 -0.79
C ILE A 128 -7.36 0.47 0.07
N ASN A 129 -8.11 0.72 1.14
CA ASN A 129 -8.58 -0.34 2.03
C ASN A 129 -9.55 -1.29 1.30
N ILE A 130 -9.34 -2.60 1.44
CA ILE A 130 -10.18 -3.64 0.82
C ILE A 130 -11.64 -3.48 1.25
N SER A 131 -11.92 -3.08 2.49
CA SER A 131 -13.31 -2.86 2.92
C SER A 131 -14.03 -1.78 2.11
N GLU A 132 -13.29 -0.82 1.56
CA GLU A 132 -13.81 0.30 0.76
C GLU A 132 -13.90 -0.05 -0.73
N THR A 133 -13.08 -0.99 -1.22
CA THR A 133 -13.13 -1.44 -2.63
C THR A 133 -14.45 -2.09 -3.04
N THR A 134 -15.25 -2.62 -2.09
CA THR A 134 -16.62 -3.09 -2.36
C THR A 134 -17.55 -1.98 -2.88
N VAL A 135 -17.24 -0.72 -2.58
CA VAL A 135 -18.03 0.46 -2.99
C VAL A 135 -17.58 0.96 -4.37
N LEU A 136 -16.27 1.00 -4.64
CA LEU A 136 -15.71 1.40 -5.93
C LEU A 136 -16.01 0.38 -7.05
N GLY A 137 -15.94 -0.92 -6.77
CA GLY A 137 -16.32 -1.96 -7.74
C GLY A 137 -17.81 -1.92 -8.14
N ARG A 138 -18.70 -1.44 -7.25
CA ARG A 138 -20.12 -1.22 -7.56
C ARG A 138 -20.35 0.08 -8.34
N ALA A 139 -19.58 1.14 -8.07
CA ALA A 139 -19.68 2.40 -8.81
C ALA A 139 -19.29 2.24 -10.29
N ILE A 140 -18.25 1.45 -10.58
CA ILE A 140 -17.80 1.19 -11.96
C ILE A 140 -18.82 0.31 -12.72
N GLN A 141 -19.51 -0.61 -12.03
CA GLN A 141 -20.58 -1.43 -12.65
C GLN A 141 -21.88 -0.64 -12.91
N ASN A 142 -22.19 0.36 -12.08
CA ASN A 142 -23.39 1.20 -12.25
C ASN A 142 -23.19 2.36 -13.22
N SER A 143 -21.95 2.66 -13.62
CA SER A 143 -21.65 3.69 -14.62
C SER A 143 -21.68 3.16 -16.06
N ASN A 144 -21.80 1.83 -16.22
CA ASN A 144 -21.88 1.11 -17.50
C ASN A 144 -23.27 0.47 -17.72
N LYS A 145 -24.32 1.01 -17.08
CA LYS A 145 -25.72 0.65 -17.34
C LYS A 145 -26.52 1.84 -17.80
#